data_AF-A0A5M6IWT3-F1
#
_entry.id   AF-A0A5M6IWT3-F1
#
_cell.length_a   1.000
_cell.length_b   1.000
_cell.length_c   1.000
_cell.angle_alpha   90.00
_cell.angle_beta   90.00
_cell.angle_gamma   90.00
#
_symmetry.space_group_name_H-M   'P 1'
#
loop_
_entity.id
_entity.type
_entity.pdbx_description
1 polymer ?
#
loop_
_entity_poly.entity_id
_entity_poly.type
_entity_poly.pdbx_seq_one_letter_code
_entity_poly.pdbx_strand_id
1 'polypeptide(L)'
;MEDVVHRNRRGIGHSTNLVGRDPEWLESHAYNDAPVPLHIWGVSEMNHDLFTMLEQAGDLTEAGEAFYCYMMAMFGIDPEQREASCGSRKRYRSSVQRLITGWGFDSNGPEGAVLKGWVESRFGICPCFHKEIIDQDSGRAWATYVEEKMASRFHNNAIWVQLDLLFEFCQWAIRRFAFPGETHLTLFRGINGVGEHRILERTTRREAVIRLNNLVSFTSDREVADCFGDAILTARVPVSKILFFNGLLPAHPLTGEGEFLVIGGEFRVSVDYV
;
A
#
# COMPACT_ATOMS: atom_id res chain seq x y z
N MET A 1 -5.21 -10.84 43.24
CA MET A 1 -3.96 -11.60 43.07
C MET A 1 -4.39 -12.89 42.40
N GLU A 2 -4.47 -12.99 41.08
CA GLU A 2 -3.53 -12.52 40.06
C GLU A 2 -4.24 -11.78 38.93
N ASP A 3 -3.87 -10.50 38.78
CA ASP A 3 -3.94 -9.77 37.53
C ASP A 3 -2.80 -10.25 36.61
N VAL A 4 -2.94 -9.94 35.31
CA VAL A 4 -1.88 -9.91 34.28
C VAL A 4 -1.66 -11.20 33.49
N VAL A 5 -2.59 -11.55 32.59
CA VAL A 5 -2.23 -12.11 31.26
C VAL A 5 -3.16 -11.58 30.16
N HIS A 6 -3.32 -10.26 30.03
CA HIS A 6 -3.59 -9.67 28.71
C HIS A 6 -2.25 -9.50 28.00
N ARG A 7 -1.72 -10.61 27.46
CA ARG A 7 -0.58 -10.54 26.54
C ARG A 7 -0.97 -9.64 25.38
N ASN A 8 -0.31 -8.49 25.35
CA ASN A 8 -0.31 -7.48 24.30
C ASN A 8 -0.07 -8.18 22.94
N ARG A 9 -1.15 -8.53 22.22
CA ARG A 9 -1.09 -9.18 20.90
C ARG A 9 -0.76 -8.15 19.81
N ARG A 10 0.34 -7.41 20.00
CA ARG A 10 0.92 -6.57 18.94
C ARG A 10 1.52 -7.50 17.89
N GLY A 11 1.40 -7.14 16.62
CA GLY A 11 1.66 -8.04 15.50
C GLY A 11 3.10 -8.59 15.46
N ILE A 12 3.33 -9.42 14.46
CA ILE A 12 4.66 -9.91 14.10
C ILE A 12 5.57 -8.71 13.83
N GLY A 13 6.74 -8.64 14.50
CA GLY A 13 7.70 -7.55 14.33
C GLY A 13 8.99 -8.03 13.66
N HIS A 14 9.36 -7.42 12.54
CA HIS A 14 10.69 -7.59 11.94
C HIS A 14 11.59 -6.39 12.27
N SER A 15 12.83 -6.65 12.69
CA SER A 15 13.70 -5.70 13.40
C SER A 15 14.42 -4.66 12.52
N THR A 16 14.30 -4.71 11.20
CA THR A 16 14.97 -3.75 10.30
C THR A 16 14.02 -3.32 9.20
N ASN A 17 13.67 -2.04 9.19
CA ASN A 17 12.94 -1.40 8.10
C ASN A 17 13.87 -0.44 7.35
N LEU A 18 13.47 -0.06 6.14
CA LEU A 18 14.26 0.78 5.25
C LEU A 18 13.86 2.26 5.31
N VAL A 19 13.12 2.66 6.35
CA VAL A 19 12.67 4.06 6.53
C VAL A 19 13.25 4.71 7.79
N GLY A 20 14.01 3.97 8.60
CA GLY A 20 14.73 4.50 9.77
C GLY A 20 13.81 4.97 10.89
N ARG A 21 12.60 4.40 10.99
CA ARG A 21 11.60 4.71 12.02
C ARG A 21 11.20 3.45 12.77
N ASP A 22 10.69 3.59 13.98
CA ASP A 22 10.21 2.43 14.74
C ASP A 22 8.96 1.81 14.07
N PRO A 23 8.94 0.50 13.75
CA PRO A 23 7.80 -0.15 13.12
C PRO A 23 6.52 -0.08 13.96
N GLU A 24 6.60 -0.24 15.29
CA GLU A 24 5.41 -0.15 16.16
C GLU A 24 4.81 1.26 16.12
N TRP A 25 5.66 2.28 16.10
CA TRP A 25 5.20 3.66 15.97
C TRP A 25 4.55 3.92 14.61
N LEU A 26 5.18 3.52 13.49
CA LEU A 26 4.61 3.65 12.14
C LEU A 26 3.25 2.94 12.01
N GLU A 27 3.15 1.80 12.67
CA GLU A 27 1.97 0.97 12.71
C GLU A 27 0.85 1.58 13.56
N SER A 28 1.18 2.35 14.60
CA SER A 28 0.22 2.94 15.53
C SER A 28 -0.58 4.11 14.94
N HIS A 29 -1.72 4.39 15.56
CA HIS A 29 -2.51 5.57 15.22
C HIS A 29 -1.82 6.89 15.64
N ALA A 30 -0.85 6.86 16.55
CA ALA A 30 -0.10 8.04 16.98
C ALA A 30 0.75 8.62 15.84
N TYR A 31 1.29 7.77 14.96
CA TYR A 31 1.90 8.24 13.72
C TYR A 31 0.88 8.95 12.83
N ASN A 32 -0.33 8.40 12.73
CA ASN A 32 -1.39 8.99 11.91
C ASN A 32 -1.88 10.34 12.45
N ASP A 33 -1.73 10.62 13.74
CA ASP A 33 -2.08 11.93 14.32
C ASP A 33 -1.03 13.01 14.02
N ALA A 34 0.25 12.61 13.97
CA ALA A 34 1.39 13.50 13.78
C ALA A 34 2.39 12.91 12.78
N PRO A 35 2.02 12.81 11.49
CA PRO A 35 2.85 12.13 10.51
C PRO A 35 4.09 12.94 10.17
N VAL A 36 5.16 12.21 9.87
CA VAL A 36 6.39 12.76 9.31
C VAL A 36 6.57 12.24 7.89
N PRO A 37 7.33 12.92 7.02
CA PRO A 37 7.70 12.37 5.72
C PRO A 37 8.42 11.02 5.88
N LEU A 38 8.08 10.06 5.02
CA LEU A 38 8.74 8.76 4.94
C LEU A 38 9.55 8.69 3.66
N HIS A 39 10.76 8.16 3.78
CA HIS A 39 11.69 7.91 2.68
C HIS A 39 12.33 6.54 2.84
N ILE A 40 12.40 5.79 1.76
CA ILE A 40 13.15 4.55 1.65
C ILE A 40 14.60 4.91 1.37
N TRP A 41 15.47 4.61 2.33
CA TRP A 41 16.88 4.98 2.27
C TRP A 41 17.58 4.39 1.03
N GLY A 42 18.31 5.24 0.31
CA GLY A 42 19.14 4.85 -0.84
C GLY A 42 18.42 4.90 -2.19
N VAL A 43 17.10 5.06 -2.23
CA VAL A 43 16.35 5.04 -3.49
C VAL A 43 16.61 6.30 -4.31
N SER A 44 16.44 7.48 -3.72
CA SER A 44 16.69 8.74 -4.44
C SER A 44 18.17 8.92 -4.78
N GLU A 45 19.08 8.51 -3.89
CA GLU A 45 20.52 8.62 -4.09
C GLU A 45 21.01 7.73 -5.23
N MET A 46 20.46 6.52 -5.38
CA MET A 46 20.84 5.60 -6.46
C MET A 46 20.18 5.93 -7.80
N ASN A 47 19.13 6.76 -7.80
CA ASN A 47 18.34 7.07 -8.99
C ASN A 47 18.28 8.58 -9.25
N HIS A 48 19.38 9.28 -9.02
CA HIS A 48 19.48 10.73 -9.19
C HIS A 48 18.98 11.20 -10.56
N ASP A 49 19.38 10.52 -11.64
CA ASP A 49 18.98 10.87 -13.01
C ASP A 49 17.46 10.84 -13.22
N LEU A 50 16.75 9.90 -12.58
CA LEU A 50 15.29 9.86 -12.62
C LEU A 50 14.71 11.11 -11.96
N PHE A 51 15.14 11.44 -10.75
CA PHE A 51 14.58 12.58 -10.01
C PHE A 51 14.94 13.93 -10.65
N THR A 52 16.14 14.06 -11.23
CA THR A 52 16.51 15.26 -12.02
C THR A 52 15.66 15.39 -13.28
N MET A 53 15.35 14.28 -13.96
CA MET A 53 14.41 14.30 -15.10
C MET A 53 13.00 14.72 -14.63
N LEU A 54 12.53 14.17 -13.51
CA LEU A 54 11.21 14.49 -12.96
C LEU A 54 11.07 15.98 -12.58
N GLU A 55 12.15 16.62 -12.11
CA GLU A 55 12.15 18.07 -11.82
C GLU A 55 11.80 18.96 -13.02
N GLN A 56 12.00 18.44 -14.24
CA GLN A 56 11.70 19.15 -15.48
C GLN A 56 10.21 19.07 -15.88
N ALA A 57 9.45 18.14 -15.29
CA ALA A 57 8.02 18.03 -15.57
C ALA A 57 7.26 19.27 -15.10
N GLY A 58 6.35 19.75 -15.95
CA GLY A 58 5.46 20.88 -15.69
C GLY A 58 4.20 20.52 -14.93
N ASP A 59 3.72 19.28 -15.06
CA ASP A 59 2.54 18.77 -14.37
C ASP A 59 2.67 17.29 -13.96
N LEU A 60 1.65 16.80 -13.23
CA LEU A 60 1.60 15.42 -12.75
C LEU A 60 1.53 14.39 -13.90
N THR A 61 0.86 14.73 -14.99
CA THR A 61 0.68 13.84 -16.14
C THR A 61 2.02 13.61 -16.82
N GLU A 62 2.74 14.69 -17.14
CA GLU A 62 4.07 14.65 -17.74
C GLU A 62 5.06 13.91 -16.82
N ALA A 63 5.02 14.16 -15.51
CA ALA A 63 5.82 13.42 -14.54
C ALA A 63 5.49 11.91 -14.53
N GLY A 64 4.21 11.55 -14.58
CA GLY A 64 3.75 10.17 -14.64
C GLY A 64 4.21 9.46 -15.91
N GLU A 65 4.16 10.13 -17.06
CA GLU A 65 4.66 9.62 -18.34
C GLU A 65 6.18 9.44 -18.33
N ALA A 66 6.92 10.42 -17.80
CA ALA A 66 8.37 10.37 -17.71
C ALA A 66 8.83 9.23 -16.78
N PHE A 67 8.22 9.11 -15.60
CA PHE A 67 8.46 8.00 -14.67
C PHE A 67 8.15 6.66 -15.34
N TYR A 68 7.00 6.55 -16.00
CA TYR A 68 6.60 5.33 -16.69
C TYR A 68 7.61 4.93 -17.78
N CYS A 69 8.06 5.88 -18.61
CA CYS A 69 9.07 5.63 -19.64
C CYS A 69 10.41 5.16 -19.04
N TYR A 70 10.84 5.80 -17.94
CA TYR A 70 12.03 5.39 -17.21
C TYR A 70 11.93 3.94 -16.70
N MET A 71 10.79 3.58 -16.09
CA MET A 71 10.54 2.22 -15.58
C MET A 71 10.57 1.18 -16.71
N MET A 72 9.98 1.49 -17.88
CA MET A 72 10.03 0.61 -19.05
C MET A 72 11.46 0.39 -19.54
N ALA A 73 12.24 1.46 -19.64
CA ALA A 73 13.62 1.41 -20.11
C ALA A 73 14.53 0.63 -19.15
N MET A 74 14.45 0.94 -17.85
CA MET A 74 15.35 0.36 -16.84
C MET A 74 15.09 -1.13 -16.60
N PHE A 75 13.81 -1.52 -16.50
CA PHE A 75 13.43 -2.91 -16.24
C PHE A 75 13.14 -3.73 -17.51
N GLY A 76 13.31 -3.13 -18.69
CA GLY A 76 13.03 -3.74 -19.99
C GLY A 76 11.63 -4.35 -20.04
N ILE A 77 10.63 -3.61 -19.58
CA ILE A 77 9.24 -4.05 -19.63
C ILE A 77 8.76 -3.72 -21.05
N ASP A 78 8.60 -4.75 -21.88
CA ASP A 78 8.24 -4.60 -23.29
C ASP A 78 6.73 -4.28 -23.40
N PRO A 79 6.31 -3.24 -24.14
CA PRO A 79 4.90 -2.93 -24.37
C PRO A 79 4.08 -4.15 -24.84
N GLU A 80 4.69 -5.05 -25.61
CA GLU A 80 4.05 -6.28 -26.12
C GLU A 80 3.78 -7.34 -25.03
N GLN A 81 4.36 -7.21 -23.83
CA GLN A 81 4.05 -8.10 -22.69
C GLN A 81 2.68 -7.80 -22.06
N ARG A 82 2.06 -6.68 -22.43
CA ARG A 82 0.71 -6.28 -21.97
C ARG A 82 -0.40 -7.03 -22.70
N GLU A 83 -0.16 -7.41 -23.95
CA GLU A 83 -1.10 -8.19 -24.75
C GLU A 83 -0.68 -9.67 -24.66
N ALA A 84 -1.60 -10.54 -24.23
CA ALA A 84 -1.36 -11.99 -24.20
C ALA A 84 -1.23 -12.52 -25.64
N SER A 85 -0.08 -12.31 -26.27
CA SER A 85 0.18 -12.71 -27.64
C SER A 85 0.49 -14.21 -27.71
N CYS A 86 -0.40 -14.94 -28.38
CA CYS A 86 -0.25 -16.36 -28.68
C CYS A 86 1.05 -16.64 -29.46
N GLY A 87 1.89 -17.54 -28.96
CA GLY A 87 2.77 -18.33 -29.83
C GLY A 87 4.29 -18.17 -29.66
N SER A 88 4.80 -17.32 -28.77
CA SER A 88 6.24 -17.31 -28.44
C SER A 88 6.46 -17.48 -26.94
N ARG A 89 7.41 -18.35 -26.55
CA ARG A 89 7.88 -18.53 -25.15
C ARG A 89 8.64 -17.28 -24.70
N LYS A 90 7.99 -16.12 -24.65
CA LYS A 90 8.56 -14.90 -24.09
C LYS A 90 8.57 -15.03 -22.56
N ARG A 91 9.72 -14.73 -21.96
CA ARG A 91 9.94 -14.82 -20.52
C ARG A 91 9.12 -13.72 -19.85
N TYR A 92 7.98 -14.11 -19.32
CA TYR A 92 7.03 -13.24 -18.63
C TYR A 92 7.73 -12.48 -17.48
N ARG A 93 7.76 -11.14 -17.53
CA ARG A 93 8.36 -10.27 -16.51
C ARG A 93 7.28 -9.66 -15.62
N SER A 94 7.46 -9.73 -14.31
CA SER A 94 6.62 -8.99 -13.38
C SER A 94 6.87 -7.48 -13.49
N SER A 95 5.81 -6.69 -13.36
CA SER A 95 5.88 -5.24 -13.30
C SER A 95 5.03 -4.71 -12.15
N VAL A 96 5.42 -3.57 -11.60
CA VAL A 96 4.65 -2.92 -10.54
C VAL A 96 3.23 -2.59 -10.98
N GLN A 97 3.04 -2.19 -12.25
CA GLN A 97 1.71 -1.93 -12.81
C GLN A 97 0.82 -3.16 -12.72
N ARG A 98 1.34 -4.36 -13.04
CA ARG A 98 0.56 -5.59 -12.90
C ARG A 98 0.28 -5.94 -11.44
N LEU A 99 1.20 -5.67 -10.51
CA LEU A 99 0.90 -5.87 -9.10
C LEU A 99 -0.27 -4.98 -8.64
N ILE A 100 -0.28 -3.71 -9.04
CA ILE A 100 -1.38 -2.78 -8.70
C ILE A 100 -2.69 -3.20 -9.38
N THR A 101 -2.65 -3.62 -10.64
CA THR A 101 -3.85 -4.15 -11.30
C THR A 101 -4.36 -5.44 -10.67
N GLY A 102 -3.44 -6.35 -10.30
CA GLY A 102 -3.78 -7.56 -9.57
C GLY A 102 -4.37 -7.27 -8.20
N TRP A 103 -3.90 -6.23 -7.51
CA TRP A 103 -4.45 -5.76 -6.25
C TRP A 103 -5.91 -5.32 -6.37
N GLY A 104 -6.22 -4.53 -7.41
CA GLY A 104 -7.59 -4.07 -7.68
C GLY A 104 -8.56 -5.22 -7.98
N PHE A 105 -8.07 -6.34 -8.52
CA PHE A 105 -8.88 -7.54 -8.77
C PHE A 105 -9.02 -8.43 -7.54
N ASP A 106 -7.91 -8.77 -6.89
CA ASP A 106 -7.90 -9.61 -5.68
C ASP A 106 -6.71 -9.27 -4.77
N SER A 107 -6.96 -8.46 -3.75
CA SER A 107 -5.98 -8.09 -2.72
C SER A 107 -5.49 -9.28 -1.85
N ASN A 108 -6.16 -10.44 -1.93
CA ASN A 108 -5.75 -11.69 -1.28
C ASN A 108 -5.11 -12.69 -2.25
N GLY A 109 -4.93 -12.31 -3.50
CA GLY A 109 -4.18 -13.07 -4.49
C GLY A 109 -2.67 -12.92 -4.33
N PRO A 110 -1.89 -13.60 -5.17
CA PRO A 110 -0.44 -13.59 -5.09
C PRO A 110 0.20 -12.21 -5.31
N GLU A 111 -0.37 -11.40 -6.21
CA GLU A 111 0.02 -10.00 -6.41
C GLU A 111 -0.12 -9.18 -5.11
N GLY A 112 -1.22 -9.39 -4.38
CA GLY A 112 -1.44 -8.77 -3.07
C GLY A 112 -0.48 -9.27 -2.00
N ALA A 113 -0.11 -10.55 -2.01
CA ALA A 113 0.91 -11.09 -1.10
C ALA A 113 2.28 -10.39 -1.30
N VAL A 114 2.68 -10.16 -2.55
CA VAL A 114 3.93 -9.46 -2.88
C VAL A 114 3.90 -8.01 -2.39
N LEU A 115 2.79 -7.29 -2.60
CA LEU A 115 2.63 -5.91 -2.15
C LEU A 115 2.65 -5.79 -0.61
N LYS A 116 1.90 -6.65 0.08
CA LYS A 116 1.94 -6.74 1.56
C LYS A 116 3.34 -7.08 2.05
N GLY A 117 4.05 -7.96 1.35
CA GLY A 117 5.44 -8.34 1.64
C GLY A 117 6.44 -7.22 1.45
N TRP A 118 6.21 -6.34 0.47
CA TRP A 118 6.99 -5.12 0.33
C TRP A 118 6.78 -4.19 1.53
N VAL A 119 5.53 -3.97 1.97
CA VAL A 119 5.27 -3.15 3.17
C VAL A 119 5.93 -3.74 4.41
N GLU A 120 5.77 -5.05 4.62
CA GLU A 120 6.44 -5.80 5.69
C GLU A 120 7.95 -5.54 5.68
N SER A 121 8.58 -5.65 4.51
CA SER A 121 10.03 -5.48 4.38
C SER A 121 10.52 -4.04 4.54
N ARG A 122 9.77 -3.03 4.05
CA ARG A 122 10.23 -1.63 3.98
C ARG A 122 9.88 -0.83 5.23
N PHE A 123 8.73 -1.12 5.82
CA PHE A 123 8.18 -0.37 6.95
C PHE A 123 8.19 -1.20 8.25
N GLY A 124 8.36 -2.53 8.15
CA GLY A 124 8.35 -3.43 9.30
C GLY A 124 6.92 -3.77 9.78
N ILE A 125 5.89 -3.42 9.00
CA ILE A 125 4.48 -3.62 9.37
C ILE A 125 3.99 -4.92 8.76
N CYS A 126 3.70 -5.92 9.60
CA CYS A 126 3.24 -7.22 9.14
C CYS A 126 1.75 -7.22 8.76
N PRO A 127 1.35 -8.02 7.75
CA PRO A 127 -0.05 -8.15 7.40
C PRO A 127 -0.81 -8.88 8.50
N CYS A 128 -2.03 -8.43 8.79
CA CYS A 128 -2.93 -9.12 9.72
C CYS A 128 -3.90 -10.06 9.00
N PHE A 129 -3.94 -10.03 7.66
CA PHE A 129 -4.85 -10.85 6.86
C PHE A 129 -4.29 -11.16 5.47
N HIS A 130 -4.38 -12.42 5.06
CA HIS A 130 -4.16 -12.85 3.69
C HIS A 130 -4.89 -14.18 3.44
N LYS A 131 -6.08 -14.11 2.82
CA LYS A 131 -7.08 -15.19 2.71
C LYS A 131 -7.67 -15.65 4.04
N GLU A 132 -6.84 -15.71 5.07
CA GLU A 132 -7.18 -16.01 6.46
C GLU A 132 -6.52 -14.96 7.38
N ILE A 133 -7.01 -14.86 8.62
CA ILE A 133 -6.40 -14.00 9.64
C ILE A 133 -4.99 -14.52 9.96
N ILE A 134 -4.02 -13.62 9.96
CA ILE A 134 -2.63 -13.92 10.35
C ILE A 134 -2.47 -13.47 11.80
N ASP A 135 -2.48 -14.42 12.72
CA ASP A 135 -2.33 -14.18 14.16
C ASP A 135 -0.95 -14.59 14.72
N GLN A 136 -0.21 -15.45 14.00
CA GLN A 136 1.04 -16.05 14.45
C GLN A 136 2.00 -16.31 13.27
N ASP A 137 3.31 -16.17 13.55
CA ASP A 137 4.45 -16.34 12.64
C ASP A 137 4.68 -17.76 12.09
N SER A 138 3.92 -18.74 12.57
CA SER A 138 4.07 -20.15 12.20
C SER A 138 2.73 -20.80 11.82
N GLY A 139 1.68 -19.99 11.62
CA GLY A 139 0.36 -20.47 11.24
C GLY A 139 0.26 -20.86 9.77
N ARG A 140 -0.79 -21.61 9.42
CA ARG A 140 -1.10 -21.96 8.02
C ARG A 140 -1.35 -20.73 7.14
N ALA A 141 -2.01 -19.71 7.70
CA ALA A 141 -2.22 -18.42 7.04
C ALA A 141 -0.89 -17.75 6.68
N TRP A 142 0.07 -17.74 7.62
CA TRP A 142 1.42 -17.23 7.38
C TRP A 142 2.17 -18.02 6.31
N ALA A 143 2.12 -19.36 6.35
CA ALA A 143 2.76 -20.20 5.34
C ALA A 143 2.22 -19.92 3.92
N THR A 144 0.89 -19.82 3.78
CA THR A 144 0.22 -19.48 2.51
C THR A 144 0.66 -18.10 2.01
N TYR A 145 0.70 -17.13 2.92
CA TYR A 145 1.15 -15.79 2.62
C TYR A 145 2.62 -15.76 2.14
N VAL A 146 3.52 -16.44 2.85
CA VAL A 146 4.95 -16.51 2.51
C VAL A 146 5.17 -17.22 1.17
N GLU A 147 4.45 -18.31 0.90
CA GLU A 147 4.52 -19.03 -0.37
C GLU A 147 4.19 -18.12 -1.56
N GLU A 148 3.10 -17.37 -1.46
CA GLU A 148 2.69 -16.43 -2.52
C GLU A 148 3.59 -15.20 -2.61
N LYS A 149 4.00 -14.64 -1.45
CA LYS A 149 4.97 -13.53 -1.36
C LYS A 149 6.27 -13.89 -2.06
N MET A 150 6.74 -15.13 -1.93
CA MET A 150 8.02 -15.60 -2.48
C MET A 150 7.90 -16.28 -3.85
N ALA A 151 6.73 -16.23 -4.49
CA ALA A 151 6.52 -16.86 -5.79
C ALA A 151 7.49 -16.29 -6.84
N SER A 152 8.35 -17.14 -7.38
CA SER A 152 9.48 -16.77 -8.25
C SER A 152 9.06 -15.98 -9.50
N ARG A 153 7.83 -16.17 -9.98
CA ARG A 153 7.25 -15.43 -11.11
C ARG A 153 7.20 -13.91 -10.89
N PHE A 154 7.22 -13.44 -9.64
CA PHE A 154 7.22 -12.02 -9.31
C PHE A 154 8.63 -11.48 -9.03
N HIS A 155 9.58 -12.33 -8.68
CA HIS A 155 10.95 -11.94 -8.29
C HIS A 155 11.94 -12.01 -9.45
N ASN A 156 11.46 -12.12 -10.68
CA ASN A 156 12.29 -12.26 -11.88
C ASN A 156 12.66 -10.91 -12.56
N ASN A 157 12.19 -9.78 -12.01
CA ASN A 157 12.39 -8.45 -12.58
C ASN A 157 12.61 -7.35 -11.51
N ALA A 158 13.33 -7.68 -10.43
CA ALA A 158 13.65 -6.72 -9.35
C ALA A 158 12.43 -5.94 -8.82
N ILE A 159 11.31 -6.65 -8.63
CA ILE A 159 10.00 -6.05 -8.34
C ILE A 159 9.98 -5.17 -7.09
N TRP A 160 10.84 -5.50 -6.12
CA TRP A 160 11.03 -4.72 -4.91
C TRP A 160 11.63 -3.33 -5.19
N VAL A 161 12.63 -3.26 -6.07
CA VAL A 161 13.22 -1.98 -6.51
C VAL A 161 12.18 -1.16 -7.28
N GLN A 162 11.32 -1.81 -8.08
CA GLN A 162 10.23 -1.13 -8.78
C GLN A 162 9.23 -0.48 -7.80
N LEU A 163 8.89 -1.19 -6.71
CA LEU A 163 8.00 -0.68 -5.67
C LEU A 163 8.64 0.44 -4.85
N ASP A 164 9.93 0.31 -4.55
CA ASP A 164 10.71 1.35 -3.86
C ASP A 164 10.72 2.65 -4.68
N LEU A 165 10.98 2.56 -6.00
CA LEU A 165 10.90 3.67 -6.94
C LEU A 165 9.50 4.27 -7.05
N LEU A 166 8.47 3.42 -7.11
CA LEU A 166 7.08 3.88 -7.17
C LEU A 166 6.71 4.68 -5.91
N PHE A 167 7.10 4.19 -4.73
CA PHE A 167 6.82 4.88 -3.47
C PHE A 167 7.50 6.25 -3.45
N GLU A 168 8.80 6.34 -3.73
CA GLU A 168 9.50 7.64 -3.74
C GLU A 168 8.96 8.59 -4.82
N PHE A 169 8.60 8.07 -6.00
CA PHE A 169 7.94 8.86 -7.03
C PHE A 169 6.59 9.38 -6.56
N CYS A 170 5.77 8.54 -5.92
CA CYS A 170 4.50 8.95 -5.32
C CYS A 170 4.71 10.07 -4.29
N GLN A 171 5.66 9.91 -3.38
CA GLN A 171 5.97 10.91 -2.34
C GLN A 171 6.49 12.22 -2.94
N TRP A 172 7.30 12.15 -4.00
CA TRP A 172 7.74 13.33 -4.75
C TRP A 172 6.56 14.03 -5.45
N ALA A 173 5.71 13.27 -6.14
CA ALA A 173 4.56 13.78 -6.88
C ALA A 173 3.49 14.41 -5.96
N ILE A 174 3.26 13.80 -4.80
CA ILE A 174 2.38 14.34 -3.74
C ILE A 174 2.83 15.73 -3.31
N ARG A 175 4.13 15.88 -2.99
CA ARG A 175 4.68 17.15 -2.50
C ARG A 175 4.69 18.24 -3.55
N ARG A 176 4.89 17.87 -4.81
CA ARG A 176 5.06 18.83 -5.91
C ARG A 176 3.75 19.22 -6.57
N PHE A 177 2.90 18.24 -6.87
CA PHE A 177 1.74 18.45 -7.76
C PHE A 177 0.41 18.08 -7.12
N ALA A 178 0.31 16.91 -6.48
CA ALA A 178 -1.00 16.38 -6.12
C ALA A 178 -1.60 17.04 -4.86
N PHE A 179 -0.83 17.12 -3.77
CA PHE A 179 -1.31 17.61 -2.46
C PHE A 179 -0.27 18.51 -1.77
N PRO A 180 0.15 19.63 -2.40
CA PRO A 180 1.21 20.48 -1.86
C PRO A 180 0.82 21.09 -0.51
N GLY A 181 1.65 20.86 0.50
CA GLY A 181 1.44 21.39 1.86
C GLY A 181 0.47 20.59 2.73
N GLU A 182 -0.22 19.60 2.16
CA GLU A 182 -1.13 18.74 2.91
C GLU A 182 -0.38 17.67 3.70
N THR A 183 -0.87 17.38 4.89
CA THR A 183 -0.35 16.30 5.75
C THR A 183 -1.27 15.09 5.75
N HIS A 184 -2.56 15.30 5.49
CA HIS A 184 -3.60 14.27 5.54
C HIS A 184 -4.61 14.45 4.42
N LEU A 185 -5.20 13.34 3.99
CA LEU A 185 -6.41 13.33 3.19
C LEU A 185 -7.54 12.66 3.99
N THR A 186 -8.76 13.14 3.82
CA THR A 186 -9.95 12.43 4.29
C THR A 186 -10.35 11.42 3.22
N LEU A 187 -10.24 10.13 3.53
CA LEU A 187 -10.56 9.06 2.61
C LEU A 187 -11.57 8.08 3.24
N PHE A 188 -12.27 7.37 2.37
CA PHE A 188 -13.37 6.48 2.71
C PHE A 188 -13.05 5.03 2.36
N ARG A 189 -13.59 4.10 3.14
CA ARG A 189 -13.51 2.67 2.85
C ARG A 189 -14.82 2.00 3.26
N GLY A 190 -15.49 1.39 2.30
CA GLY A 190 -16.58 0.47 2.58
C GLY A 190 -16.07 -0.82 3.21
N ILE A 191 -16.76 -1.30 4.25
CA ILE A 191 -16.46 -2.56 4.92
C ILE A 191 -17.74 -3.35 5.17
N ASN A 192 -17.62 -4.68 5.09
CA ASN A 192 -18.67 -5.60 5.56
C ASN A 192 -18.40 -5.92 7.02
N GLY A 193 -19.44 -5.92 7.87
CA GLY A 193 -19.31 -6.40 9.24
C GLY A 193 -18.20 -5.72 10.06
N VAL A 194 -18.46 -4.52 10.58
CA VAL A 194 -17.51 -3.76 11.45
C VAL A 194 -16.93 -4.60 12.60
N GLY A 195 -17.67 -5.61 13.08
CA GLY A 195 -17.22 -6.52 14.15
C GLY A 195 -16.20 -7.59 13.72
N GLU A 196 -16.06 -7.86 12.42
CA GLU A 196 -15.04 -8.77 11.89
C GLU A 196 -13.65 -8.10 11.83
N HIS A 197 -13.64 -6.78 11.79
CA HIS A 197 -12.42 -6.00 11.93
C HIS A 197 -11.93 -5.97 13.37
N ARG A 198 -10.60 -6.02 13.55
CA ARG A 198 -9.99 -5.94 14.88
C ARG A 198 -10.07 -4.51 15.42
N ILE A 199 -11.06 -4.26 16.27
CA ILE A 199 -11.23 -2.99 16.98
C ILE A 199 -10.34 -2.97 18.21
N LEU A 200 -9.44 -1.99 18.28
CA LEU A 200 -8.49 -1.83 19.38
C LEU A 200 -9.07 -0.96 20.49
N GLU A 201 -9.79 0.08 20.11
CA GLU A 201 -10.46 1.00 21.02
C GLU A 201 -11.79 1.46 20.41
N ARG A 202 -12.85 1.55 21.23
CA ARG A 202 -14.09 2.24 20.86
C ARG A 202 -14.23 3.46 21.75
N THR A 203 -14.04 4.64 21.17
CA THR A 203 -14.20 5.92 21.88
C THR A 203 -15.69 6.29 21.96
N THR A 204 -16.44 6.06 20.88
CA THR A 204 -17.91 6.23 20.86
C THR A 204 -18.58 5.14 19.99
N ARG A 205 -19.90 5.23 19.79
CA ARG A 205 -20.61 4.33 18.86
C ARG A 205 -20.14 4.51 17.41
N ARG A 206 -19.68 5.71 17.05
CA ARG A 206 -19.25 6.09 15.70
C ARG A 206 -17.74 6.32 15.59
N GLU A 207 -16.99 6.33 16.69
CA GLU A 207 -15.54 6.55 16.65
C GLU A 207 -14.81 5.37 17.26
N ALA A 208 -13.83 4.85 16.51
CA ALA A 208 -13.04 3.70 16.92
C ALA A 208 -11.60 3.80 16.39
N VAL A 209 -10.69 3.12 17.07
CA VAL A 209 -9.38 2.76 16.53
C VAL A 209 -9.48 1.33 16.00
N ILE A 210 -9.34 1.18 14.68
CA ILE A 210 -9.40 -0.11 14.00
C ILE A 210 -8.02 -0.49 13.48
N ARG A 211 -7.67 -1.76 13.66
CA ARG A 211 -6.52 -2.36 13.00
C ARG A 211 -6.90 -2.76 11.58
N LEU A 212 -6.35 -2.06 10.60
CA LEU A 212 -6.39 -2.42 9.20
C LEU A 212 -5.18 -3.30 8.83
N ASN A 213 -5.26 -3.94 7.66
CA ASN A 213 -4.13 -4.71 7.13
C ASN A 213 -2.92 -3.80 6.85
N ASN A 214 -1.73 -4.34 6.63
CA ASN A 214 -0.54 -3.51 6.40
C ASN A 214 -0.58 -2.73 5.07
N LEU A 215 -1.46 -3.12 4.15
CA LEU A 215 -1.77 -2.39 2.93
C LEU A 215 -3.28 -2.46 2.68
N VAL A 216 -3.90 -1.33 2.36
CA VAL A 216 -5.35 -1.20 2.21
C VAL A 216 -5.73 -0.20 1.13
N SER A 217 -6.83 -0.48 0.44
CA SER A 217 -7.46 0.48 -0.48
C SER A 217 -8.36 1.44 0.27
N PHE A 218 -8.35 2.70 -0.15
CA PHE A 218 -9.32 3.72 0.21
C PHE A 218 -9.81 4.39 -1.07
N THR A 219 -10.88 5.17 -0.98
CA THR A 219 -11.35 6.05 -2.06
C THR A 219 -11.53 7.48 -1.54
N SER A 220 -11.28 8.47 -2.39
CA SER A 220 -11.67 9.86 -2.10
C SER A 220 -13.16 10.12 -2.27
N ASP A 221 -13.90 9.19 -2.89
CA ASP A 221 -15.33 9.30 -3.14
C ASP A 221 -16.13 8.45 -2.16
N ARG A 222 -16.98 9.11 -1.37
CA ARG A 222 -17.84 8.44 -0.39
C ARG A 222 -18.92 7.59 -1.05
N GLU A 223 -19.43 7.98 -2.21
CA GLU A 223 -20.47 7.23 -2.94
C GLU A 223 -19.90 5.92 -3.48
N VAL A 224 -18.64 5.93 -3.95
CA VAL A 224 -17.92 4.72 -4.32
C VAL A 224 -17.76 3.79 -3.12
N ALA A 225 -17.47 4.33 -1.93
CA ALA A 225 -17.36 3.52 -0.71
C ALA A 225 -18.70 2.89 -0.27
N ASP A 226 -19.82 3.57 -0.52
CA ASP A 226 -21.19 3.10 -0.22
C ASP A 226 -21.56 1.86 -1.04
N CYS A 227 -20.93 1.67 -2.20
CA CYS A 227 -21.11 0.47 -3.01
C CYS A 227 -20.52 -0.80 -2.38
N PHE A 228 -19.72 -0.67 -1.32
CA PHE A 228 -18.98 -1.76 -0.69
C PHE A 228 -19.35 -1.94 0.78
N GLY A 229 -20.46 -2.62 1.04
CA GLY A 229 -20.80 -3.17 2.36
C GLY A 229 -21.81 -2.38 3.17
N ASP A 230 -21.86 -2.71 4.45
CA ASP A 230 -22.88 -2.29 5.42
C ASP A 230 -22.39 -1.17 6.37
N ALA A 231 -21.13 -0.75 6.24
CA ALA A 231 -20.61 0.44 6.91
C ALA A 231 -19.50 1.12 6.11
N ILE A 232 -19.42 2.45 6.25
CA ILE A 232 -18.36 3.28 5.70
C ILE A 232 -17.44 3.73 6.82
N LEU A 233 -16.15 3.45 6.65
CA LEU A 233 -15.09 4.04 7.45
C LEU A 233 -14.64 5.35 6.81
N THR A 234 -14.62 6.42 7.59
CA THR A 234 -13.96 7.69 7.25
C THR A 234 -12.67 7.81 8.04
N ALA A 235 -11.54 7.96 7.37
CA ALA A 235 -10.22 8.06 8.00
C ALA A 235 -9.48 9.31 7.55
N ARG A 236 -8.71 9.92 8.46
CA ARG A 236 -7.68 10.90 8.11
C ARG A 236 -6.38 10.15 7.82
N VAL A 237 -6.05 10.02 6.54
CA VAL A 237 -4.91 9.25 6.07
C VAL A 237 -3.70 10.16 5.86
N PRO A 238 -2.55 9.90 6.51
CA PRO A 238 -1.32 10.62 6.22
C PRO A 238 -0.89 10.48 4.77
N VAL A 239 -0.55 11.59 4.11
CA VAL A 239 -0.07 11.54 2.71
C VAL A 239 1.22 10.73 2.57
N SER A 240 2.04 10.68 3.63
CA SER A 240 3.27 9.89 3.68
C SER A 240 3.06 8.38 3.77
N LYS A 241 1.81 7.91 3.97
CA LYS A 241 1.43 6.49 3.90
C LYS A 241 0.86 6.08 2.53
N ILE A 242 0.71 7.00 1.59
CA ILE A 242 0.17 6.69 0.25
C ILE A 242 1.26 6.03 -0.59
N LEU A 243 1.01 4.80 -1.04
CA LEU A 243 1.85 4.08 -1.99
C LEU A 243 1.50 4.45 -3.44
N PHE A 244 0.20 4.55 -3.72
CA PHE A 244 -0.31 4.83 -5.06
C PHE A 244 -1.67 5.51 -4.97
N PHE A 245 -2.01 6.33 -5.96
CA PHE A 245 -3.34 6.88 -6.12
C PHE A 245 -3.69 7.01 -7.60
N ASN A 246 -4.98 7.00 -7.91
CA ASN A 246 -5.44 7.19 -9.27
C ASN A 246 -5.03 8.55 -9.85
N GLY A 247 -4.45 8.50 -11.05
CA GLY A 247 -3.89 9.68 -11.72
C GLY A 247 -2.38 9.85 -11.51
N LEU A 248 -1.74 9.03 -10.67
CA LEU A 248 -0.27 9.04 -10.53
C LEU A 248 0.45 8.53 -11.78
N LEU A 249 -0.14 7.56 -12.48
CA LEU A 249 0.41 6.97 -13.71
C LEU A 249 -0.57 7.13 -14.88
N PRO A 250 -0.08 7.26 -16.12
CA PRO A 250 -0.91 7.50 -17.30
C PRO A 250 -1.85 6.34 -17.66
N ALA A 251 -1.52 5.11 -17.25
CA ALA A 251 -2.41 3.97 -17.34
C ALA A 251 -3.09 3.76 -15.99
N HIS A 252 -4.43 3.79 -15.93
CA HIS A 252 -5.23 3.52 -14.73
C HIS A 252 -5.11 2.04 -14.34
N PRO A 253 -4.22 1.66 -13.39
CA PRO A 253 -4.02 0.27 -13.07
C PRO A 253 -5.11 -0.24 -12.12
N LEU A 254 -5.74 0.67 -11.38
CA LEU A 254 -6.85 0.44 -10.48
C LEU A 254 -8.17 0.69 -11.22
N THR A 255 -9.16 -0.14 -10.93
CA THR A 255 -10.44 -0.17 -11.63
C THR A 255 -11.50 0.78 -11.05
N GLY A 256 -11.38 1.18 -9.78
CA GLY A 256 -12.32 2.11 -9.14
C GLY A 256 -11.85 3.54 -9.27
N GLU A 257 -12.73 4.49 -9.59
CA GLU A 257 -12.38 5.92 -9.62
C GLU A 257 -11.96 6.43 -8.22
N GLY A 258 -10.99 7.35 -8.18
CA GLY A 258 -10.51 7.93 -6.92
C GLY A 258 -9.85 6.97 -5.93
N GLU A 259 -9.36 5.80 -6.36
CA GLU A 259 -8.75 4.81 -5.47
C GLU A 259 -7.33 5.21 -5.02
N PHE A 260 -7.06 4.96 -3.73
CA PHE A 260 -5.78 5.16 -3.05
C PHE A 260 -5.32 3.85 -2.44
N LEU A 261 -4.06 3.48 -2.66
CA LEU A 261 -3.39 2.37 -1.99
C LEU A 261 -2.54 2.92 -0.85
N VAL A 262 -2.88 2.53 0.37
CA VAL A 262 -2.38 3.15 1.61
C VAL A 262 -1.72 2.11 2.50
N ILE A 263 -0.52 2.42 2.99
CA ILE A 263 0.16 1.66 4.05
C ILE A 263 -0.70 1.74 5.31
N GLY A 264 -1.15 0.59 5.77
CA GLY A 264 -2.14 0.50 6.82
C GLY A 264 -1.54 0.53 8.23
N GLY A 265 -2.05 -0.34 9.09
CA GLY A 265 -1.84 -0.29 10.54
C GLY A 265 -3.10 0.16 11.28
N GLU A 266 -2.93 0.87 12.40
CA GLU A 266 -4.03 1.34 13.24
C GLU A 266 -4.54 2.69 12.77
N PHE A 267 -5.85 2.82 12.55
CA PHE A 267 -6.48 4.07 12.14
C PHE A 267 -7.58 4.46 13.11
N ARG A 268 -7.60 5.75 13.49
CA ARG A 268 -8.80 6.39 14.03
C ARG A 268 -9.78 6.61 12.88
N VAL A 269 -10.98 6.10 13.05
CA VAL A 269 -12.03 6.15 12.03
C VAL A 269 -13.35 6.61 12.62
N SER A 270 -14.10 7.37 11.82
CA SER A 270 -15.54 7.51 12.00
C SER A 270 -16.24 6.40 11.24
N VAL A 271 -17.24 5.78 11.85
CA VAL A 271 -18.02 4.66 11.33
C VAL A 271 -19.45 5.11 11.11
N ASP A 272 -19.85 5.16 9.84
CA ASP A 272 -21.23 5.36 9.43
C ASP A 272 -21.82 4.01 9.02
N TYR A 273 -22.88 3.57 9.71
CA TYR A 273 -23.61 2.36 9.36
C TYR A 273 -24.64 2.71 8.27
N VAL A 274 -24.65 1.92 7.19
CA VAL A 274 -25.54 2.09 6.02
C VAL A 274 -26.77 1.21 6.17
#